data_AF-A0A3N5MUJ6-F1
#
_entry.id   AF-A0A3N5MUJ6-F1
#
_cell.length_a   1.000
_cell.length_b   1.000
_cell.length_c   1.000
_cell.angle_alpha   90.00
_cell.angle_beta   90.00
_cell.angle_gamma   90.00
#
_symmetry.space_group_name_H-M   'P 1'
#
loop_
_entity.id
_entity.type
_entity.pdbx_description
1 polymer ?
#
loop_
_entity_poly.entity_id
_entity_poly.type
_entity_poly.pdbx_seq_one_letter_code
_entity_poly.pdbx_strand_id
1 'polypeptide(L)'
;VRPCLVHGDFRNGNLIIGPDGIRAVLDWELATFGDPMRDLGWICTPSWRFGEIDKPVAGFGTRADLIAGYETAGGTPVSSQALAYWEVFGSLRWGVYCLKMLARASTGDRPVERLMIARRASETEIDLLRFIAPRGT
;
A
#
# COMPACT_ATOMS: atom_id res chain seq x y z
N VAL A 1 0.52 -16.06 12.74
CA VAL A 1 1.88 -15.52 12.49
C VAL A 1 2.37 -14.85 13.77
N ARG A 2 3.67 -14.88 14.09
CA ARG A 2 4.21 -14.12 15.23
C ARG A 2 4.15 -12.62 14.88
N PRO A 3 3.48 -11.76 15.67
CA PRO A 3 3.40 -10.34 15.36
C PRO A 3 4.78 -9.67 15.38
N CYS A 4 5.01 -8.73 14.48
CA CYS A 4 6.16 -7.83 14.49
C CYS A 4 5.71 -6.37 14.43
N LEU A 5 6.63 -5.44 14.68
CA LEU A 5 6.37 -4.04 14.40
C LEU A 5 6.11 -3.87 12.90
N VAL A 6 5.01 -3.22 12.56
CA VAL A 6 4.66 -2.79 11.22
C VAL A 6 4.47 -1.29 11.22
N HIS A 7 4.96 -0.63 10.18
CA HIS A 7 4.86 0.79 9.95
C HIS A 7 3.41 1.25 9.74
N GLY A 8 2.62 0.46 9.02
CA GLY A 8 1.20 0.74 8.77
C GLY A 8 0.93 1.65 7.58
N ASP A 9 1.86 2.55 7.23
CA ASP A 9 1.90 3.31 5.96
C ASP A 9 3.24 3.14 5.19
N PHE A 10 3.79 1.93 5.10
CA PHE A 10 5.08 1.70 4.40
C PHE A 10 4.93 1.81 2.87
N ARG A 11 5.27 2.97 2.30
CA ARG A 11 5.18 3.25 0.86
C ARG A 11 6.29 4.19 0.41
N ASN A 12 6.52 4.28 -0.90
CA ASN A 12 7.56 5.11 -1.52
C ASN A 12 7.53 6.58 -1.06
N GLY A 13 6.36 7.17 -0.85
CA GLY A 13 6.25 8.55 -0.39
C GLY A 13 6.68 8.79 1.07
N ASN A 14 7.00 7.74 1.83
CA ASN A 14 7.49 7.81 3.20
C ASN A 14 8.97 7.38 3.33
N LEU A 15 9.66 7.21 2.21
CA LEU A 15 11.08 6.86 2.18
C LEU A 15 11.92 8.06 1.72
N ILE A 16 12.97 8.37 2.47
CA ILE A 16 14.01 9.29 2.00
C ILE A 16 15.14 8.46 1.41
N ILE A 17 15.42 8.67 0.12
CA ILE A 17 16.45 7.95 -0.64
C ILE A 17 17.62 8.90 -0.90
N GLY A 18 18.84 8.42 -0.63
CA GLY A 18 20.09 9.09 -0.98
C GLY A 18 20.91 8.25 -1.97
N PRO A 19 22.13 8.69 -2.32
CA PRO A 19 22.96 8.01 -3.32
C PRO A 19 23.26 6.55 -3.01
N ASP A 20 23.40 6.22 -1.71
CA ASP A 20 23.75 4.87 -1.23
C ASP A 20 22.53 4.05 -0.74
N GLY A 21 21.31 4.52 -1.03
CA GLY A 21 20.07 3.85 -0.62
C GLY A 21 19.24 4.62 0.42
N ILE A 22 18.42 3.90 1.19
CA ILE A 22 17.46 4.47 2.13
C ILE A 22 18.17 5.21 3.27
N ARG A 23 17.80 6.47 3.51
CA ARG A 23 18.32 7.32 4.58
C ARG A 23 17.36 7.46 5.76
N ALA A 24 16.06 7.42 5.50
CA ALA A 24 15.04 7.47 6.56
C ALA A 24 13.73 6.83 6.11
N VAL A 25 12.98 6.33 7.10
CA VAL A 25 11.58 5.93 6.99
C VAL A 25 10.79 6.91 7.86
N LEU A 26 9.86 7.64 7.25
CA LEU A 26 9.08 8.70 7.87
C LEU A 26 7.67 8.23 8.21
N ASP A 27 6.97 9.01 9.05
CA ASP A 27 5.51 8.89 9.25
C ASP A 27 5.05 7.60 9.95
N TRP A 28 5.58 7.38 11.16
CA TRP A 28 5.28 6.21 12.01
C TRP A 28 3.97 6.31 12.79
N GLU A 29 3.08 7.26 12.49
CA GLU A 29 1.87 7.51 13.31
C GLU A 29 0.87 6.34 13.30
N LEU A 30 0.95 5.48 12.29
CA LEU A 30 0.11 4.28 12.14
C LEU A 30 0.79 2.98 12.59
N ALA A 31 1.98 3.09 13.20
CA ALA A 31 2.77 1.93 13.59
C ALA A 31 2.07 1.09 14.66
N THR A 32 2.16 -0.23 14.53
CA THR A 32 1.53 -1.17 15.46
C THR A 32 2.20 -2.54 15.41
N PHE A 33 1.81 -3.47 16.28
CA PHE A 33 2.22 -4.86 16.18
C PHE A 33 1.19 -5.66 15.36
N GLY A 34 1.65 -6.39 14.35
CA GLY A 34 0.76 -7.13 13.45
C GLY A 34 1.48 -8.12 12.55
N ASP A 35 0.76 -8.58 11.53
CA ASP A 35 1.32 -9.44 10.49
C ASP A 35 2.33 -8.64 9.62
N PRO A 36 3.60 -9.07 9.49
CA PRO A 36 4.59 -8.40 8.62
C PRO A 36 4.12 -8.22 7.19
N MET A 37 3.29 -9.12 6.67
CA MET A 37 2.78 -9.06 5.31
C MET A 37 1.90 -7.82 5.07
N ARG A 38 1.44 -7.17 6.14
CA ARG A 38 0.68 -5.92 6.06
C ARG A 38 1.46 -4.81 5.36
N ASP A 39 2.74 -4.60 5.70
CA ASP A 39 3.55 -3.54 5.07
C ASP A 39 3.98 -3.94 3.64
N LEU A 40 4.31 -5.21 3.43
CA LEU A 40 4.64 -5.72 2.09
C LEU A 40 3.45 -5.63 1.13
N GLY A 41 2.25 -5.97 1.60
CA GLY A 41 1.01 -5.81 0.83
C GLY A 41 0.65 -4.34 0.64
N TRP A 42 0.90 -3.49 1.63
CA TRP A 42 0.63 -2.06 1.51
C TRP A 42 1.46 -1.42 0.41
N ILE A 43 2.79 -1.61 0.37
CA ILE A 43 3.63 -1.04 -0.70
C ILE A 43 3.28 -1.61 -2.09
N CYS A 44 2.62 -2.78 -2.16
CA CYS A 44 2.14 -3.37 -3.41
C CYS A 44 0.80 -2.82 -3.91
N THR A 45 0.10 -2.02 -3.10
CA THR A 45 -1.22 -1.45 -3.44
C THR A 45 -1.11 -0.59 -4.72
N PRO A 46 -2.02 -0.76 -5.71
CA PRO A 46 -1.91 -0.05 -7.00
C PRO A 46 -1.84 1.47 -6.91
N SER A 47 -2.46 2.05 -5.86
CA SER A 47 -2.42 3.48 -5.60
C SER A 47 -1.01 4.06 -5.39
N TRP A 48 -0.02 3.22 -5.07
CA TRP A 48 1.40 3.61 -4.89
C TRP A 48 2.27 3.35 -6.10
N ARG A 49 1.70 2.90 -7.23
CA ARG A 49 2.46 2.63 -8.46
C ARG A 49 2.68 3.86 -9.34
N PHE A 50 1.99 4.96 -9.07
CA PHE A 50 2.13 6.24 -9.79
C PHE A 50 2.10 6.13 -11.32
N GLY A 51 1.22 5.27 -11.85
CA GLY A 51 1.04 5.06 -13.30
C GLY A 51 1.78 3.83 -13.85
N GLU A 52 2.76 3.29 -13.13
CA GLU A 52 3.53 2.10 -13.51
C GLU A 52 2.80 0.81 -13.09
N ILE A 53 1.64 0.55 -13.71
CA ILE A 53 0.72 -0.52 -13.28
C ILE A 53 1.36 -1.92 -13.24
N ASP A 54 2.33 -2.18 -14.12
CA ASP A 54 3.02 -3.47 -14.27
C ASP A 54 4.16 -3.66 -13.26
N LYS A 55 4.50 -2.63 -12.49
CA LYS A 55 5.52 -2.68 -11.43
C LYS A 55 4.83 -2.65 -10.06
N PRO A 56 4.47 -3.83 -9.52
CA PRO A 56 3.58 -3.92 -8.38
C PRO A 56 4.13 -3.25 -7.12
N VAL A 57 5.44 -3.24 -6.92
CA VAL A 57 6.07 -2.66 -5.74
C VAL A 57 6.34 -1.19 -5.99
N ALA A 58 5.40 -0.36 -5.53
CA ALA A 58 5.42 1.10 -5.61
C ALA A 58 5.84 1.70 -6.96
N GLY A 59 5.59 0.98 -8.07
CA GLY A 59 5.90 1.44 -9.41
C GLY A 59 7.36 1.26 -9.85
N PHE A 60 8.21 0.59 -9.07
CA PHE A 60 9.63 0.41 -9.41
C PHE A 60 10.16 -1.03 -9.28
N GLY A 61 9.41 -1.95 -8.67
CA GLY A 61 9.89 -3.31 -8.43
C GLY A 61 8.86 -4.40 -8.67
N THR A 62 9.36 -5.64 -8.75
CA THR A 62 8.52 -6.83 -8.82
C THR A 62 8.24 -7.38 -7.41
N ARG A 63 7.16 -8.14 -7.24
CA ARG A 63 6.88 -8.83 -5.96
C ARG A 63 7.97 -9.85 -5.65
N ALA A 64 8.54 -10.50 -6.68
CA ALA A 64 9.61 -11.48 -6.51
C ALA A 64 10.85 -10.83 -5.89
N ASP A 65 11.27 -9.66 -6.37
CA ASP A 65 12.42 -8.93 -5.82
C ASP A 65 12.17 -8.46 -4.38
N LEU A 66 10.95 -7.97 -4.10
CA LEU A 66 10.57 -7.57 -2.74
C LEU A 66 10.60 -8.74 -1.77
N ILE A 67 10.07 -9.89 -2.17
CA ILE A 67 10.08 -11.12 -1.36
C ILE A 67 11.51 -11.58 -1.11
N ALA A 68 12.31 -11.72 -2.17
CA ALA A 68 13.69 -12.16 -2.07
C ALA A 68 14.53 -11.22 -1.19
N GLY A 69 14.35 -9.89 -1.34
CA GLY A 69 15.01 -8.89 -0.52
C GLY A 69 14.60 -8.95 0.95
N TYR A 70 13.29 -9.10 1.23
CA TYR A 70 12.78 -9.23 2.59
C TYR A 70 13.32 -10.48 3.30
N GLU A 71 13.30 -11.63 2.63
CA GLU A 71 13.83 -12.89 3.19
C GLU A 71 15.34 -12.86 3.38
N THR A 72 16.09 -12.32 2.40
CA THR A 72 17.55 -12.15 2.49
C THR A 72 17.96 -11.22 3.64
N ALA A 73 17.15 -10.20 3.92
CA ALA A 73 17.36 -9.29 5.04
C ALA A 73 16.99 -9.90 6.42
N GLY A 74 16.61 -11.17 6.49
CA GLY A 74 16.23 -11.87 7.72
C GLY A 74 14.74 -11.84 8.05
N GLY A 75 13.91 -11.39 7.10
CA GLY A 75 12.47 -11.49 7.19
C GLY A 75 11.97 -12.94 7.22
N THR A 76 10.80 -13.16 7.80
CA THR A 76 10.16 -14.49 7.79
C THR A 76 9.77 -14.91 6.37
N PRO A 77 9.71 -16.21 6.06
CA PRO A 77 9.24 -16.67 4.75
C PRO A 77 7.89 -16.03 4.36
N VAL A 78 7.80 -15.50 3.14
CA VAL A 78 6.62 -14.80 2.66
C VAL A 78 5.58 -15.79 2.14
N SER A 79 4.40 -15.79 2.74
CA SER A 79 3.25 -16.48 2.17
C SER A 79 2.67 -15.64 1.04
N SER A 80 2.67 -16.19 -0.18
CA SER A 80 2.05 -15.56 -1.35
C SER A 80 0.56 -15.28 -1.14
N GLN A 81 -0.15 -16.18 -0.45
CA GLN A 81 -1.56 -16.00 -0.10
C GLN A 81 -1.76 -14.84 0.88
N ALA A 82 -0.91 -14.74 1.91
CA ALA A 82 -0.99 -13.66 2.88
C ALA A 82 -0.64 -12.32 2.24
N LEU A 83 0.41 -12.27 1.40
CA LEU A 83 0.77 -11.07 0.66
C LEU A 83 -0.37 -10.60 -0.26
N ALA A 84 -0.98 -11.52 -1.01
CA ALA A 84 -2.14 -11.21 -1.85
C ALA A 84 -3.32 -10.68 -1.02
N TYR A 85 -3.63 -11.32 0.12
CA TYR A 85 -4.66 -10.83 1.04
C TYR A 85 -4.39 -9.39 1.49
N TRP A 86 -3.17 -9.09 1.92
CA TRP A 86 -2.81 -7.76 2.41
C TRP A 86 -2.76 -6.70 1.30
N GLU A 87 -2.46 -7.08 0.06
CA GLU A 87 -2.57 -6.19 -1.10
C GLU A 87 -4.04 -5.84 -1.43
N VAL A 88 -4.94 -6.83 -1.43
CA VAL A 88 -6.39 -6.59 -1.58
C VAL A 88 -6.91 -5.72 -0.44
N PHE A 89 -6.57 -6.07 0.80
CA PHE A 89 -6.96 -5.30 1.97
C PHE A 89 -6.39 -3.88 1.94
N GLY A 90 -5.16 -3.68 1.44
CA GLY A 90 -4.56 -2.38 1.23
C GLY A 90 -5.43 -1.49 0.33
N SER A 91 -5.89 -2.04 -0.80
CA SER A 91 -6.78 -1.31 -1.72
C SER A 91 -8.11 -0.95 -1.07
N LEU A 92 -8.73 -1.87 -0.33
CA LEU A 92 -9.95 -1.62 0.43
C LEU A 92 -9.75 -0.52 1.48
N ARG A 93 -8.68 -0.62 2.28
CA ARG A 93 -8.35 0.34 3.33
C ARG A 93 -8.15 1.73 2.76
N TRP A 94 -7.42 1.85 1.64
CA TRP A 94 -7.22 3.12 0.96
C TRP A 94 -8.54 3.69 0.43
N GLY A 95 -9.43 2.86 -0.11
CA GLY A 95 -10.78 3.27 -0.54
C GLY A 95 -11.60 3.85 0.60
N VAL A 96 -11.57 3.21 1.78
CA VAL A 96 -12.22 3.74 2.99
C VAL A 96 -11.63 5.09 3.41
N TYR A 97 -10.31 5.30 3.29
CA TYR A 97 -9.70 6.61 3.55
C TYR A 97 -10.16 7.67 2.54
N CYS A 98 -10.28 7.32 1.25
CA CYS A 98 -10.83 8.21 0.23
C CYS A 98 -12.27 8.61 0.54
N LEU A 99 -13.12 7.66 0.93
CA LEU A 99 -14.51 7.93 1.32
C LEU A 99 -14.61 8.79 2.59
N LYS A 100 -13.72 8.59 3.57
CA LYS A 100 -13.62 9.47 4.75
C LYS A 100 -13.26 10.90 4.38
N MET A 101 -12.36 11.08 3.40
CA MET A 101 -12.02 12.41 2.88
C MET A 101 -13.21 13.06 2.15
N LEU A 102 -13.98 12.28 1.39
CA LEU A 102 -15.22 12.75 0.76
C LEU A 102 -16.25 13.20 1.82
N ALA A 103 -16.48 12.39 2.85
CA ALA A 103 -17.44 12.72 3.91
C ALA A 103 -17.07 14.04 4.62
N ARG A 104 -15.79 14.27 4.90
CA ARG A 104 -15.30 15.55 5.47
C ARG A 104 -15.46 16.73 4.50
N ALA A 105 -15.24 16.51 3.20
CA ALA A 105 -15.46 17.54 2.19
C ALA A 105 -16.93 17.96 2.11
N SER A 106 -17.85 17.01 2.25
CA SER A 106 -19.30 17.27 2.26
C SER A 106 -19.77 18.12 3.46
N THR A 107 -19.01 18.17 4.56
CA THR A 107 -19.30 19.02 5.72
C THR A 107 -18.67 20.41 5.64
N GLY A 108 -18.12 20.79 4.48
CA GLY A 108 -17.59 22.14 4.22
C GLY A 108 -16.07 22.27 4.28
N ASP A 109 -15.36 21.26 4.79
CA ASP A 109 -13.90 21.23 4.87
C ASP A 109 -13.30 20.79 3.51
N ARG A 110 -13.09 21.74 2.59
CA ARG A 110 -12.85 21.48 1.15
C ARG A 110 -11.50 22.00 0.58
N PRO A 111 -10.35 21.75 1.22
CA PRO A 111 -9.06 21.98 0.60
C PRO A 111 -8.85 21.05 -0.60
N VAL A 112 -8.06 21.49 -1.57
CA VAL A 112 -7.87 20.79 -2.86
C VAL A 112 -7.32 19.39 -2.67
N GLU A 113 -6.38 19.20 -1.74
CA GLU A 113 -5.73 17.93 -1.43
C GLU A 113 -6.76 16.88 -1.00
N ARG A 114 -7.75 17.30 -0.20
CA ARG A 114 -8.80 16.41 0.29
C ARG A 114 -9.71 15.95 -0.84
N LEU A 115 -10.11 16.87 -1.72
CA LEU A 115 -10.92 16.54 -2.89
C LEU A 115 -10.14 15.64 -3.86
N MET A 116 -8.83 15.86 -3.99
CA MET A 116 -7.95 15.02 -4.80
C MET A 116 -7.81 13.60 -4.24
N ILE A 117 -7.77 13.42 -2.91
CA ILE A 117 -7.81 12.08 -2.31
C ILE A 117 -9.20 11.46 -2.47
N ALA A 118 -10.27 12.22 -2.21
CA ALA A 118 -11.64 11.73 -2.27
C ALA A 118 -12.01 11.12 -3.63
N ARG A 119 -11.62 11.75 -4.75
CA ARG A 119 -11.91 11.23 -6.10
C ARG A 119 -11.29 9.86 -6.39
N ARG A 120 -10.23 9.47 -5.66
CA ARG A 120 -9.53 8.20 -5.86
C ARG A 120 -10.32 6.99 -5.36
N ALA A 121 -11.47 7.17 -4.70
CA ALA A 121 -12.34 6.06 -4.31
C ALA A 121 -12.67 5.13 -5.50
N SER A 122 -12.97 5.72 -6.66
CA SER A 122 -13.23 4.96 -7.89
C SER A 122 -12.05 4.10 -8.37
N GLU A 123 -10.80 4.56 -8.18
CA GLU A 123 -9.58 3.79 -8.48
C GLU A 123 -9.52 2.54 -7.59
N THR A 124 -9.84 2.69 -6.31
CA THR A 124 -9.82 1.56 -5.37
C THR A 124 -10.91 0.53 -5.63
N GLU A 125 -12.09 0.97 -6.10
CA GLU A 125 -13.19 0.09 -6.48
C GLU A 125 -12.81 -0.78 -7.68
N ILE A 126 -12.22 -0.19 -8.73
CA ILE A 126 -11.78 -0.96 -9.90
C ILE A 126 -10.61 -1.90 -9.56
N ASP A 127 -9.70 -1.49 -8.68
CA ASP A 127 -8.61 -2.34 -8.20
C ASP A 127 -9.15 -3.57 -7.45
N LEU A 128 -10.10 -3.36 -6.53
CA LEU A 128 -10.75 -4.46 -5.81
C LEU A 128 -11.45 -5.42 -6.76
N LEU A 129 -12.21 -4.92 -7.75
CA LEU A 129 -12.85 -5.77 -8.75
C LEU A 129 -11.83 -6.61 -9.52
N ARG A 130 -10.68 -6.02 -9.90
CA ARG A 130 -9.60 -6.75 -10.59
C ARG A 130 -8.98 -7.83 -9.71
N PHE A 131 -8.89 -7.61 -8.40
CA PHE A 131 -8.34 -8.60 -7.48
C PHE A 131 -9.31 -9.76 -7.18
N ILE A 132 -10.58 -9.46 -6.91
CA ILE A 132 -11.52 -10.45 -6.36
C ILE A 132 -12.45 -11.07 -7.41
N ALA A 133 -12.63 -10.39 -8.54
CA ALA A 133 -13.47 -10.83 -9.65
C ALA A 133 -12.79 -10.53 -11.00
N PRO A 134 -11.56 -11.06 -11.22
CA PRO A 134 -10.85 -10.83 -12.47
C PRO A 134 -11.71 -11.31 -13.64
N ARG A 135 -11.93 -10.43 -14.62
CA ARG A 135 -12.54 -10.86 -15.88
C ARG A 135 -11.52 -11.73 -16.60
N GLY A 136 -11.91 -12.95 -16.95
CA GLY A 136 -11.12 -13.79 -17.84
C GLY A 136 -10.87 -13.03 -19.14
N THR A 137 -9.61 -12.97 -19.55
CA THR A 137 -9.20 -12.60 -20.91
C THR A 137 -9.35 -13.80 -21.83
#